data_AF-A0A3C0TQ36-F1
#
_entry.id   AF-A0A3C0TQ36-F1
#
_cell.length_a   1.000
_cell.length_b   1.000
_cell.length_c   1.000
_cell.angle_alpha   90.00
_cell.angle_beta   90.00
_cell.angle_gamma   90.00
#
_symmetry.space_group_name_H-M   'P 1'
#
loop_
_entity.id
_entity.type
_entity.pdbx_description
1 polymer ?
#
loop_
_entity_poly.entity_id
_entity_poly.type
_entity_poly.pdbx_seq_one_letter_code
_entity_poly.pdbx_strand_id
1 'polypeptide(L)'
;MIYLNLFGGILLLLYGIKMVNDGLQQAAGPKIRSLLHSLTSNRLTAVGTGAFITGLIQSSSATSVMLVGFVSAGLMSFRQSLAVILGADIGTTITVQLIAFRVYDYAIILIGTGLAFVLFTKRHLYRNIGSGLLGFGFVFLSLKLMSDAMAPLRDSDLFRQVLIALVGTPFMGILLAAALTALIQSSAATLGIALALAVHGLIPLDAAIYIIFGANIGTCSTAVLASLRSPVEARRVAWAHVLFKVAGVALFLPFFPYFSSLVQLTAADLSRQIANAHTLFSVIISLVFLPFTGFFAHLV
;
A
#
# COMPACT_ATOMS: atom_id res chain seq x y z
N MET A 1 -11.79 5.56 -27.27
CA MET A 1 -10.38 5.60 -26.83
C MET A 1 -10.21 5.88 -25.34
N ILE A 2 -10.88 6.88 -24.76
CA ILE A 2 -10.78 7.22 -23.33
C ILE A 2 -10.95 6.00 -22.40
N TYR A 3 -12.09 5.30 -22.47
CA TYR A 3 -12.35 4.14 -21.59
C TYR A 3 -11.35 3.00 -21.78
N LEU A 4 -10.87 2.79 -23.00
CA LEU A 4 -9.90 1.74 -23.32
C LEU A 4 -8.51 2.09 -22.77
N ASN A 5 -8.09 3.35 -22.87
CA ASN A 5 -6.83 3.82 -22.28
C ASN A 5 -6.90 3.84 -20.74
N LEU A 6 -8.04 4.19 -20.15
CA LEU A 6 -8.22 4.16 -18.71
C LEU A 6 -8.20 2.73 -18.17
N PHE A 7 -8.99 1.83 -18.76
CA PHE A 7 -9.04 0.43 -18.35
C PHE A 7 -7.72 -0.30 -18.61
N GLY A 8 -7.13 -0.12 -19.80
CA GLY A 8 -5.83 -0.66 -20.15
C GLY A 8 -4.71 -0.11 -19.27
N GLY A 9 -4.76 1.18 -18.93
CA GLY A 9 -3.88 1.82 -17.97
C GLY A 9 -3.99 1.20 -16.58
N ILE A 10 -5.20 1.04 -16.04
CA ILE A 10 -5.40 0.38 -14.73
C ILE A 10 -4.85 -1.04 -14.74
N LEU A 11 -5.14 -1.85 -15.78
CA LEU A 11 -4.62 -3.21 -15.87
C LEU A 11 -3.09 -3.25 -15.96
N LEU A 12 -2.50 -2.32 -16.74
CA LEU A 12 -1.05 -2.19 -16.85
C LEU A 12 -0.42 -1.73 -15.52
N LEU A 13 -1.08 -0.85 -14.77
CA LEU A 13 -0.66 -0.43 -13.44
C LEU A 13 -0.64 -1.62 -12.48
N LEU A 14 -1.74 -2.38 -12.43
CA LEU A 14 -1.85 -3.57 -11.60
C LEU A 14 -0.78 -4.61 -11.94
N TYR A 15 -0.56 -4.85 -13.24
CA TYR A 15 0.47 -5.76 -13.71
C TYR A 15 1.89 -5.26 -13.39
N GLY A 16 2.16 -3.97 -13.59
CA GLY A 16 3.43 -3.34 -13.24
C GLY A 16 3.74 -3.47 -11.75
N ILE A 17 2.77 -3.19 -10.87
CA ILE A 17 2.91 -3.37 -9.42
C ILE A 17 3.20 -4.84 -9.10
N LYS A 18 2.49 -5.79 -9.73
CA LYS A 18 2.76 -7.21 -9.55
C LYS A 18 4.20 -7.57 -9.94
N MET A 19 4.68 -7.09 -11.08
CA MET A 19 6.06 -7.32 -11.53
C MET A 19 7.11 -6.71 -10.60
N VAL A 20 6.85 -5.51 -10.06
CA VAL A 20 7.70 -4.88 -9.04
C VAL A 20 7.79 -5.80 -7.81
N ASN A 21 6.65 -6.26 -7.31
CA ASN A 21 6.58 -7.14 -6.14
C ASN A 21 7.31 -8.46 -6.40
N ASP A 22 7.02 -9.13 -7.52
CA ASP A 22 7.65 -10.41 -7.87
C ASP A 22 9.17 -10.26 -8.07
N GLY A 23 9.60 -9.20 -8.76
CA GLY A 23 11.02 -8.92 -9.03
C GLY A 23 11.81 -8.64 -7.75
N LEU A 24 11.29 -7.78 -6.88
CA LEU A 24 11.90 -7.46 -5.58
C LEU A 24 11.91 -8.68 -4.66
N GLN A 25 10.80 -9.42 -4.57
CA GLN A 25 10.68 -10.61 -3.74
C GLN A 25 11.65 -11.70 -4.16
N GLN A 26 11.76 -11.99 -5.47
CA GLN A 26 12.67 -13.01 -5.98
C GLN A 26 14.14 -12.58 -5.89
N ALA A 27 14.44 -11.28 -5.98
CA ALA A 27 15.78 -10.76 -5.71
C ALA A 27 16.14 -10.87 -4.21
N ALA A 28 15.15 -10.76 -3.32
CA ALA A 28 15.31 -10.85 -1.87
C ALA A 28 15.24 -12.29 -1.30
N GLY A 29 14.87 -13.29 -2.10
CA GLY A 29 14.53 -14.66 -1.70
C GLY A 29 15.39 -15.33 -0.61
N PRO A 30 16.74 -15.29 -0.68
CA PRO A 30 17.60 -15.88 0.35
C PRO A 30 17.44 -15.25 1.75
N LYS A 31 17.13 -13.95 1.83
CA LYS A 31 16.95 -13.21 3.09
C LYS A 31 15.59 -13.49 3.75
N ILE A 32 14.56 -13.79 2.95
CA ILE A 32 13.21 -14.11 3.46
C ILE A 32 13.23 -15.42 4.27
N ARG A 33 14.01 -16.43 3.83
CA ARG A 33 14.12 -17.72 4.54
C ARG A 33 14.86 -17.62 5.88
N SER A 34 15.86 -16.74 6.01
CA SER A 34 16.58 -16.56 7.28
C SER A 34 15.80 -15.72 8.30
N LEU A 35 14.89 -14.85 7.85
CA LEU A 35 14.07 -13.99 8.71
C LEU A 35 12.99 -14.75 9.48
N LEU A 36 12.54 -15.92 8.99
CA LEU A 36 11.61 -16.80 9.70
C LEU A 36 12.17 -17.24 11.07
N HIS A 37 13.49 -17.28 11.21
CA HIS A 37 14.17 -17.59 12.47
C HIS A 37 14.30 -16.38 13.42
N SER A 38 14.12 -15.15 12.90
CA SER A 38 14.39 -13.91 13.62
C SER A 38 13.14 -13.32 14.30
N LEU A 39 12.05 -14.09 14.48
CA LEU A 39 10.78 -13.58 15.03
C LEU A 39 10.80 -13.41 16.56
N THR A 40 11.74 -12.57 16.97
CA THR A 40 11.72 -11.48 17.96
C THR A 40 11.23 -11.75 19.37
N SER A 41 12.13 -11.48 20.32
CA SER A 41 11.93 -11.45 21.77
C SER A 41 11.36 -10.14 22.31
N ASN A 42 11.29 -9.05 21.52
CA ASN A 42 10.75 -7.74 21.96
C ASN A 42 9.86 -7.05 20.91
N ARG A 43 9.03 -6.09 21.33
CA ARG A 43 8.02 -5.43 20.46
C ARG A 43 8.61 -4.53 19.38
N LEU A 44 9.72 -3.85 19.65
CA LEU A 44 10.35 -2.92 18.68
C LEU A 44 11.01 -3.68 17.52
N THR A 45 11.70 -4.78 17.83
CA THR A 45 12.26 -5.67 16.81
C THR A 45 11.15 -6.31 15.98
N ALA A 46 9.99 -6.61 16.57
CA ALA A 46 8.82 -7.12 15.83
C ALA A 46 8.29 -6.10 14.81
N VAL A 47 8.16 -4.80 15.19
CA VAL A 47 7.82 -3.72 14.26
C VAL A 47 8.86 -3.60 13.15
N GLY A 48 10.14 -3.58 13.50
CA GLY A 48 11.22 -3.52 12.51
C GLY A 48 11.20 -4.70 11.54
N THR A 49 10.89 -5.90 12.05
CA THR A 49 10.78 -7.12 11.25
C THR A 49 9.58 -7.06 10.31
N GLY A 50 8.42 -6.58 10.78
CA GLY A 50 7.25 -6.36 9.92
C GLY A 50 7.53 -5.34 8.82
N ALA A 51 8.14 -4.20 9.17
CA ALA A 51 8.49 -3.16 8.21
C ALA A 51 9.48 -3.69 7.17
N PHE A 52 10.46 -4.48 7.60
CA PHE A 52 11.44 -5.07 6.69
C PHE A 52 10.83 -6.15 5.80
N ILE A 53 10.06 -7.09 6.34
CA ILE A 53 9.40 -8.16 5.57
C ILE A 53 8.46 -7.54 4.55
N THR A 54 7.60 -6.62 4.96
CA THR A 54 6.66 -5.99 4.04
C THR A 54 7.35 -5.05 3.07
N GLY A 55 8.42 -4.36 3.46
CA GLY A 55 9.23 -3.57 2.53
C GLY A 55 9.95 -4.41 1.47
N LEU A 56 10.29 -5.66 1.78
CA LEU A 56 10.90 -6.59 0.82
C LEU A 56 9.86 -7.28 -0.07
N ILE A 57 8.76 -7.76 0.52
CA ILE A 57 7.67 -8.46 -0.19
C ILE A 57 6.74 -7.46 -0.90
N GLN A 58 6.74 -6.20 -0.46
CA GLN A 58 5.91 -5.10 -0.96
C GLN A 58 4.40 -5.37 -0.86
N SER A 59 4.00 -6.25 0.07
CA SER A 59 2.60 -6.62 0.30
C SER A 59 2.32 -6.85 1.79
N SER A 60 1.66 -5.88 2.43
CA SER A 60 1.14 -6.04 3.79
C SER A 60 0.00 -7.06 3.85
N SER A 61 -0.78 -7.20 2.78
CA SER A 61 -1.80 -8.25 2.66
C SER A 61 -1.18 -9.64 2.76
N ALA A 62 -0.10 -9.91 2.02
CA ALA A 62 0.63 -11.18 2.10
C ALA A 62 1.26 -11.38 3.48
N THR A 63 1.82 -10.31 4.05
CA THR A 63 2.40 -10.35 5.41
C THR A 63 1.34 -10.68 6.45
N SER A 64 0.14 -10.09 6.37
CA SER A 64 -0.97 -10.34 7.28
C SER A 64 -1.49 -11.77 7.17
N VAL A 65 -1.63 -12.29 5.95
CA VAL A 65 -2.01 -13.70 5.71
C VAL A 65 -0.97 -14.66 6.29
N MET A 66 0.32 -14.36 6.12
CA MET A 66 1.41 -15.14 6.71
C MET A 66 1.33 -15.14 8.24
N LEU A 67 1.06 -13.99 8.87
CA LEU A 67 0.91 -13.89 10.32
C LEU A 67 -0.30 -14.67 10.85
N VAL A 68 -1.45 -14.61 10.16
CA VAL A 68 -2.60 -15.47 10.46
C VAL A 68 -2.21 -16.95 10.37
N GLY A 69 -1.45 -17.33 9.34
CA GLY A 69 -0.95 -18.70 9.18
C GLY A 69 0.00 -19.14 10.31
N PHE A 70 0.93 -18.29 10.72
CA PHE A 70 1.88 -18.60 11.80
C PHE A 70 1.23 -18.70 13.17
N VAL A 71 0.27 -17.83 13.47
CA VAL A 71 -0.52 -17.93 14.71
C VAL A 71 -1.41 -19.17 14.68
N SER A 72 -2.01 -19.50 13.52
CA SER A 72 -2.78 -20.73 13.35
C SER A 72 -1.96 -22.00 13.54
N ALA A 73 -0.66 -21.97 13.17
CA ALA A 73 0.26 -23.09 13.31
C ALA A 73 0.97 -23.14 14.68
N GLY A 74 0.67 -22.20 15.60
CA GLY A 74 1.35 -22.11 16.89
C GLY A 74 2.81 -21.68 16.83
N LEU A 75 3.28 -21.22 15.66
CA LEU A 75 4.66 -20.77 15.44
C LEU A 75 4.91 -19.35 15.97
N MET A 76 3.84 -18.61 16.26
CA MET A 76 3.90 -17.23 16.73
C MET A 76 2.73 -16.94 17.65
N SER A 77 2.96 -16.15 18.71
CA SER A 77 1.86 -15.70 19.56
C SER A 77 1.06 -14.57 18.90
N PHE A 78 -0.23 -14.49 19.22
CA PHE A 78 -1.10 -13.38 18.82
C PHE A 78 -0.47 -12.01 19.15
N ARG A 79 0.05 -11.83 20.36
CA ARG A 79 0.67 -10.56 20.80
C ARG A 79 1.89 -10.16 19.96
N GLN A 80 2.75 -11.11 19.58
CA GLN A 80 3.88 -10.82 18.70
C GLN A 80 3.37 -10.39 17.32
N SER A 81 2.33 -11.03 16.80
CA SER A 81 1.79 -10.73 15.47
C SER A 81 1.28 -9.29 15.35
N LEU A 82 0.71 -8.72 16.42
CA LEU A 82 0.22 -7.33 16.45
C LEU A 82 1.34 -6.32 16.15
N ALA A 83 2.51 -6.50 16.77
CA ALA A 83 3.65 -5.61 16.54
C ALA A 83 4.21 -5.77 15.12
N VAL A 84 4.21 -6.98 14.56
CA VAL A 84 4.63 -7.20 13.17
C VAL A 84 3.63 -6.59 12.18
N ILE A 85 2.33 -6.60 12.45
CA ILE A 85 1.31 -5.91 11.62
C ILE A 85 1.57 -4.41 11.56
N LEU A 86 1.81 -3.75 12.71
CA LEU A 86 2.15 -2.33 12.73
C LEU A 86 3.42 -2.04 11.93
N GLY A 87 4.43 -2.91 12.05
CA GLY A 87 5.61 -2.88 11.18
C GLY A 87 5.28 -2.96 9.70
N ALA A 88 4.46 -3.93 9.31
CA ALA A 88 4.07 -4.18 7.92
C ALA A 88 3.48 -2.94 7.25
N ASP A 89 2.72 -2.15 8.01
CA ASP A 89 2.13 -0.90 7.55
C ASP A 89 3.17 0.16 7.19
N ILE A 90 4.25 0.26 7.98
CA ILE A 90 5.40 1.11 7.67
C ILE A 90 6.09 0.57 6.41
N GLY A 91 6.31 -0.74 6.30
CA GLY A 91 6.96 -1.34 5.12
C GLY A 91 6.24 -1.05 3.81
N THR A 92 4.90 -1.04 3.83
CA THR A 92 4.05 -0.76 2.65
C THR A 92 4.27 0.64 2.06
N THR A 93 4.79 1.58 2.86
CA THR A 93 5.02 2.96 2.43
C THR A 93 6.12 3.06 1.36
N ILE A 94 7.04 2.09 1.33
CA ILE A 94 8.17 2.07 0.38
C ILE A 94 7.66 2.06 -1.07
N THR A 95 6.68 1.22 -1.40
CA THR A 95 6.12 1.17 -2.76
C THR A 95 5.59 2.54 -3.21
N VAL A 96 4.85 3.21 -2.34
CA VAL A 96 4.21 4.50 -2.66
C VAL A 96 5.25 5.60 -2.78
N GLN A 97 6.28 5.60 -1.92
CA GLN A 97 7.40 6.52 -2.04
C GLN A 97 8.12 6.34 -3.38
N LEU A 98 8.41 5.11 -3.79
CA LEU A 98 9.05 4.81 -5.08
C LEU A 98 8.21 5.31 -6.26
N ILE A 99 6.87 5.15 -6.20
CA ILE A 99 5.98 5.65 -7.25
C ILE A 99 5.95 7.19 -7.28
N ALA A 100 6.01 7.84 -6.12
CA ALA A 100 5.86 9.29 -6.01
C ALA A 100 7.06 10.11 -6.49
N PHE A 101 8.22 9.50 -6.79
CA PHE A 101 9.41 10.19 -7.31
C PHE A 101 9.27 10.77 -8.73
N ARG A 102 8.04 10.91 -9.26
CA ARG A 102 7.73 11.53 -10.57
C ARG A 102 8.64 11.03 -11.70
N VAL A 103 8.78 9.72 -11.78
CA VAL A 103 9.71 9.04 -12.68
C VAL A 103 9.10 8.83 -14.09
N TYR A 104 8.05 9.58 -14.45
CA TYR A 104 7.35 9.46 -15.73
C TYR A 104 8.31 9.56 -16.92
N ASP A 105 9.28 10.46 -16.84
CA ASP A 105 10.26 10.69 -17.90
C ASP A 105 11.26 9.54 -18.05
N TYR A 106 11.43 8.73 -16.99
CA TYR A 106 12.31 7.56 -17.02
C TYR A 106 11.54 6.25 -17.25
N ALA A 107 10.22 6.28 -17.45
CA ALA A 107 9.42 5.08 -17.71
C ALA A 107 10.00 4.26 -18.87
N ILE A 108 10.32 4.92 -19.99
CA ILE A 108 10.88 4.27 -21.18
C ILE A 108 12.28 3.70 -20.89
N ILE A 109 13.10 4.42 -20.12
CA ILE A 109 14.44 3.96 -19.74
C ILE A 109 14.34 2.73 -18.84
N LEU A 110 13.42 2.72 -17.89
CA LEU A 110 13.17 1.58 -16.98
C LEU A 110 12.62 0.37 -17.73
N ILE A 111 11.73 0.58 -18.71
CA ILE A 111 11.26 -0.49 -19.60
C ILE A 111 12.42 -1.05 -20.42
N GLY A 112 13.19 -0.19 -21.08
CA GLY A 112 14.29 -0.61 -21.96
C GLY A 112 15.38 -1.35 -21.20
N THR A 113 15.81 -0.81 -20.07
CA THR A 113 16.82 -1.45 -19.20
C THR A 113 16.28 -2.72 -18.54
N GLY A 114 15.06 -2.68 -18.00
CA GLY A 114 14.42 -3.85 -17.40
C GLY A 114 14.26 -5.00 -18.40
N LEU A 115 13.78 -4.71 -19.62
CA LEU A 115 13.64 -5.69 -20.69
C LEU A 115 15.00 -6.23 -21.13
N ALA A 116 16.03 -5.38 -21.25
CA ALA A 116 17.37 -5.82 -21.58
C ALA A 116 17.93 -6.81 -20.54
N PHE A 117 17.75 -6.52 -19.24
CA PHE A 117 18.14 -7.44 -18.17
C PHE A 117 17.37 -8.76 -18.26
N VAL A 118 16.07 -8.72 -18.55
CA VAL A 118 15.22 -9.92 -18.67
C VAL A 118 15.59 -10.80 -19.86
N LEU A 119 15.92 -10.21 -21.01
CA LEU A 119 16.20 -10.93 -22.25
C LEU A 119 17.65 -11.39 -22.38
N PHE A 120 18.62 -10.56 -21.96
CA PHE A 120 20.03 -10.81 -22.24
C PHE A 120 20.80 -11.41 -21.05
N THR A 121 20.23 -11.44 -19.85
CA THR A 121 20.93 -11.97 -18.67
C THR A 121 20.48 -13.39 -18.31
N LYS A 122 21.46 -14.30 -18.20
CA LYS A 122 21.21 -15.70 -17.78
C LYS A 122 21.15 -15.88 -16.26
N ARG A 123 21.73 -14.95 -15.49
CA ARG A 123 21.76 -15.01 -14.02
C ARG A 123 20.40 -14.61 -13.44
N HIS A 124 19.80 -15.51 -12.64
CA HIS A 124 18.46 -15.33 -12.03
C HIS A 124 18.30 -14.01 -11.27
N LEU A 125 19.27 -13.61 -10.44
CA LEU A 125 19.20 -12.37 -9.66
C LEU A 125 18.99 -11.12 -10.55
N TYR A 126 19.80 -10.98 -11.59
CA TYR A 126 19.73 -9.83 -12.49
C TYR A 126 18.46 -9.86 -13.35
N ARG A 127 18.00 -11.06 -13.74
CA ARG A 127 16.71 -11.21 -14.41
C ARG A 127 15.55 -10.74 -13.54
N ASN A 128 15.58 -11.04 -12.23
CA ASN A 128 14.56 -10.60 -11.27
C ASN A 128 14.61 -9.09 -11.03
N ILE A 129 15.81 -8.51 -10.91
CA ILE A 129 16.00 -7.05 -10.88
C ILE A 129 15.43 -6.41 -12.16
N GLY A 130 15.71 -7.02 -13.33
CA GLY A 130 15.16 -6.59 -14.62
C GLY A 130 13.64 -6.61 -14.66
N SER A 131 13.01 -7.67 -14.15
CA SER A 131 11.55 -7.76 -14.00
C SER A 131 10.99 -6.66 -13.10
N GLY A 132 11.68 -6.34 -12.00
CA GLY A 132 11.31 -5.24 -11.11
C GLY A 132 11.39 -3.88 -11.80
N LEU A 133 12.49 -3.60 -12.52
CA LEU A 133 12.67 -2.36 -13.30
C LEU A 133 11.61 -2.24 -14.42
N LEU A 134 11.34 -3.33 -15.13
CA LEU A 134 10.30 -3.39 -16.16
C LEU A 134 8.92 -3.12 -15.55
N GLY A 135 8.64 -3.68 -14.37
CA GLY A 135 7.44 -3.41 -13.59
C GLY A 135 7.30 -1.92 -13.24
N PHE A 136 8.35 -1.27 -12.73
CA PHE A 136 8.35 0.17 -12.47
C PHE A 136 8.08 0.97 -13.75
N GLY A 137 8.71 0.57 -14.85
CA GLY A 137 8.47 1.15 -16.17
C GLY A 137 6.99 1.08 -16.59
N PHE A 138 6.35 -0.07 -16.42
CA PHE A 138 4.91 -0.22 -16.68
C PHE A 138 4.03 0.57 -15.72
N VAL A 139 4.37 0.64 -14.43
CA VAL A 139 3.68 1.52 -13.48
C VAL A 139 3.71 2.96 -13.99
N PHE A 140 4.87 3.50 -14.32
CA PHE A 140 4.96 4.89 -14.78
C PHE A 140 4.29 5.12 -16.14
N LEU A 141 4.42 4.18 -17.09
CA LEU A 141 3.73 4.26 -18.39
C LEU A 141 2.20 4.22 -18.22
N SER A 142 1.71 3.35 -17.34
CA SER A 142 0.28 3.20 -17.08
C SER A 142 -0.34 4.46 -16.50
N LEU A 143 0.37 5.11 -15.57
CA LEU A 143 -0.05 6.37 -14.98
C LEU A 143 -0.13 7.48 -16.05
N LYS A 144 0.80 7.50 -17.01
CA LYS A 144 0.74 8.40 -18.17
C LYS A 144 -0.47 8.11 -19.07
N LEU A 145 -0.74 6.83 -19.39
CA LEU A 145 -1.90 6.44 -20.20
C LEU A 145 -3.23 6.82 -19.52
N MET A 146 -3.33 6.59 -18.21
CA MET A 146 -4.51 6.97 -17.42
C MET A 146 -4.68 8.49 -17.36
N SER A 147 -3.58 9.21 -17.16
CA SER A 147 -3.53 10.67 -17.24
C SER A 147 -4.12 11.20 -18.54
N ASP A 148 -3.58 10.75 -19.67
CA ASP A 148 -3.95 11.26 -21.00
C ASP A 148 -5.41 10.94 -21.31
N ALA A 149 -5.92 9.80 -20.80
CA ALA A 149 -7.31 9.42 -20.89
C ALA A 149 -8.24 10.28 -20.02
N MET A 150 -7.78 10.71 -18.84
CA MET A 150 -8.58 11.47 -17.89
C MET A 150 -8.60 12.98 -18.20
N ALA A 151 -7.63 13.50 -18.96
CA ALA A 151 -7.56 14.92 -19.34
C ALA A 151 -8.88 15.48 -19.92
N PRO A 152 -9.54 14.83 -20.91
CA PRO A 152 -10.82 15.30 -21.44
C PRO A 152 -12.03 15.03 -20.51
N LEU A 153 -11.89 14.19 -19.49
CA LEU A 153 -12.97 13.88 -18.55
C LEU A 153 -13.12 14.93 -17.45
N ARG A 154 -12.14 15.84 -17.29
CA ARG A 154 -12.15 16.91 -16.28
C ARG A 154 -13.42 17.77 -16.36
N ASP A 155 -13.95 17.96 -17.56
CA ASP A 155 -15.13 18.78 -17.83
C ASP A 155 -16.44 17.98 -17.88
N SER A 156 -16.40 16.66 -17.65
CA SER A 156 -17.60 15.82 -17.67
C SER A 156 -18.36 15.85 -16.33
N ASP A 157 -19.69 15.87 -16.41
CA ASP A 157 -20.57 15.86 -15.23
C ASP A 157 -20.39 14.61 -14.36
N LEU A 158 -20.18 13.44 -14.99
CA LEU A 158 -19.92 12.19 -14.29
C LEU A 158 -18.64 12.27 -13.45
N PHE A 159 -17.57 12.82 -14.03
CA PHE A 159 -16.31 12.97 -13.32
C PHE A 159 -16.44 13.98 -12.17
N ARG A 160 -17.19 15.07 -12.37
CA ARG A 160 -17.57 16.01 -11.31
C ARG A 160 -18.33 15.32 -10.18
N GLN A 161 -19.31 14.48 -10.48
CA GLN A 161 -20.08 13.74 -9.47
C GLN A 161 -19.21 12.75 -8.68
N VAL A 162 -18.32 12.03 -9.36
CA VAL A 162 -17.35 11.14 -8.71
C VAL A 162 -16.39 11.91 -7.80
N LEU A 163 -15.91 13.08 -8.24
CA LEU A 163 -15.12 13.98 -7.40
C LEU A 163 -15.91 14.51 -6.21
N ILE A 164 -17.16 14.91 -6.40
CA ILE A 164 -18.05 15.35 -5.31
C ILE A 164 -18.25 14.20 -4.32
N ALA A 165 -18.37 12.94 -4.77
CA ALA A 165 -18.48 11.79 -3.87
C ALA A 165 -17.17 11.53 -3.10
N LEU A 166 -16.01 11.70 -3.75
CA LEU A 166 -14.68 11.52 -3.15
C LEU A 166 -14.30 12.64 -2.18
N VAL A 167 -14.72 13.88 -2.46
CA VAL A 167 -14.33 15.10 -1.72
C VAL A 167 -15.43 15.56 -0.76
N GLY A 168 -16.70 15.32 -1.10
CA GLY A 168 -17.84 15.98 -0.47
C GLY A 168 -18.07 15.58 0.97
N THR A 169 -17.72 14.35 1.37
CA THR A 169 -17.60 13.98 2.78
C THR A 169 -16.39 13.06 3.00
N PRO A 170 -15.62 13.26 4.09
CA PRO A 170 -14.49 12.39 4.42
C PRO A 170 -14.86 10.90 4.43
N PHE A 171 -16.04 10.59 4.98
CA PHE A 171 -16.53 9.23 5.13
C PHE A 171 -16.72 8.51 3.78
N MET A 172 -17.31 9.19 2.78
CA MET A 172 -17.57 8.58 1.48
C MET A 172 -16.27 8.29 0.72
N GLY A 173 -15.31 9.22 0.74
CA GLY A 173 -13.99 9.02 0.13
C GLY A 173 -13.25 7.83 0.74
N ILE A 174 -13.28 7.71 2.07
CA ILE A 174 -12.69 6.58 2.80
C ILE A 174 -13.39 5.27 2.45
N LEU A 175 -14.72 5.25 2.44
CA LEU A 175 -15.50 4.03 2.17
C LEU A 175 -15.28 3.51 0.74
N LEU A 176 -15.31 4.40 -0.25
CA LEU A 176 -15.08 4.03 -1.65
C LEU A 176 -13.67 3.49 -1.86
N ALA A 177 -12.65 4.14 -1.26
CA ALA A 177 -11.27 3.67 -1.34
C ALA A 177 -11.05 2.35 -0.59
N ALA A 178 -11.73 2.15 0.54
CA ALA A 178 -11.71 0.88 1.27
C ALA A 178 -12.33 -0.25 0.45
N ALA A 179 -13.49 -0.02 -0.16
CA ALA A 179 -14.15 -0.99 -1.02
C ALA A 179 -13.30 -1.34 -2.25
N LEU A 180 -12.74 -0.32 -2.93
CA LEU A 180 -11.85 -0.51 -4.07
C LEU A 180 -10.61 -1.32 -3.68
N THR A 181 -10.00 -0.99 -2.55
CA THR A 181 -8.81 -1.70 -2.06
C THR A 181 -9.15 -3.11 -1.61
N ALA A 182 -10.30 -3.35 -1.01
CA ALA A 182 -10.74 -4.68 -0.62
C ALA A 182 -11.02 -5.57 -1.85
N LEU A 183 -11.55 -4.98 -2.93
CA LEU A 183 -11.81 -5.67 -4.20
C LEU A 183 -10.51 -6.01 -4.94
N ILE A 184 -9.60 -5.04 -5.07
CA ILE A 184 -8.30 -5.21 -5.73
C ILE A 184 -7.33 -6.02 -4.85
N GLN A 185 -7.53 -6.00 -3.53
CA GLN A 185 -6.66 -6.57 -2.50
C GLN A 185 -5.25 -5.96 -2.45
N SER A 186 -5.07 -4.74 -2.95
CA SER A 186 -3.78 -4.02 -2.98
C SER A 186 -3.95 -2.53 -2.70
N SER A 187 -3.44 -2.06 -1.55
CA SER A 187 -3.40 -0.62 -1.25
C SER A 187 -2.44 0.13 -2.17
N ALA A 188 -1.31 -0.48 -2.56
CA ALA A 188 -0.37 0.12 -3.48
C ALA A 188 -1.02 0.46 -4.83
N ALA A 189 -1.91 -0.40 -5.31
CA ALA A 189 -2.69 -0.14 -6.53
C ALA A 189 -3.64 1.05 -6.35
N THR A 190 -4.46 1.04 -5.29
CA THR A 190 -5.38 2.14 -4.99
C THR A 190 -4.66 3.48 -4.82
N LEU A 191 -3.53 3.49 -4.12
CA LEU A 191 -2.69 4.67 -3.92
C LEU A 191 -1.99 5.12 -5.21
N GLY A 192 -1.61 4.18 -6.07
CA GLY A 192 -1.12 4.48 -7.42
C GLY A 192 -2.16 5.21 -8.26
N ILE A 193 -3.43 4.76 -8.22
CA ILE A 193 -4.54 5.45 -8.88
C ILE A 193 -4.73 6.86 -8.30
N ALA A 194 -4.71 7.00 -6.97
CA ALA A 194 -4.81 8.31 -6.32
C ALA A 194 -3.68 9.26 -6.75
N LEU A 195 -2.43 8.77 -6.81
CA LEU A 195 -1.29 9.54 -7.30
C LEU A 195 -1.47 9.97 -8.75
N ALA A 196 -1.97 9.09 -9.63
CA ALA A 196 -2.27 9.41 -11.01
C ALA A 196 -3.25 10.59 -11.11
N LEU A 197 -4.35 10.52 -10.36
CA LEU A 197 -5.37 11.55 -10.36
C LEU A 197 -4.82 12.88 -9.79
N ALA A 198 -4.06 12.81 -8.71
CA ALA A 198 -3.54 14.00 -8.05
C ALA A 198 -2.53 14.77 -8.91
N VAL A 199 -1.62 14.07 -9.61
CA VAL A 199 -0.62 14.69 -10.48
C VAL A 199 -1.24 15.57 -11.57
N HIS A 200 -2.43 15.20 -12.06
CA HIS A 200 -3.15 15.95 -13.09
C HIS A 200 -4.15 16.96 -12.53
N GLY A 201 -4.10 17.22 -11.22
CA GLY A 201 -4.98 18.16 -10.53
C GLY A 201 -6.44 17.74 -10.61
N LEU A 202 -6.70 16.44 -10.77
CA LEU A 202 -8.04 15.87 -10.80
C LEU A 202 -8.57 15.72 -9.38
N ILE A 203 -7.75 15.31 -8.43
CA ILE A 203 -8.08 15.29 -7.00
C ILE A 203 -7.15 16.22 -6.21
N PRO A 204 -7.67 16.94 -5.20
CA PRO A 204 -6.84 17.69 -4.26
C PRO A 204 -6.15 16.75 -3.26
N LEU A 205 -5.19 17.28 -2.50
CA LEU A 205 -4.48 16.55 -1.45
C LEU A 205 -5.45 15.89 -0.45
N ASP A 206 -6.49 16.60 -0.03
CA ASP A 206 -7.44 16.12 0.97
C ASP A 206 -8.15 14.83 0.52
N ALA A 207 -8.59 14.79 -0.74
CA ALA A 207 -9.17 13.58 -1.32
C ALA A 207 -8.16 12.42 -1.39
N ALA A 208 -6.90 12.72 -1.72
CA ALA A 208 -5.84 11.71 -1.71
C ALA A 208 -5.58 11.17 -0.29
N ILE A 209 -5.66 12.00 0.75
CA ILE A 209 -5.57 11.57 2.16
C ILE A 209 -6.76 10.68 2.54
N TYR A 210 -7.99 11.01 2.13
CA TYR A 210 -9.15 10.13 2.36
C TYR A 210 -8.99 8.78 1.65
N ILE A 211 -8.44 8.78 0.44
CA ILE A 211 -8.11 7.53 -0.27
C ILE A 211 -7.04 6.73 0.48
N ILE A 212 -6.03 7.39 1.07
CA ILE A 212 -5.01 6.72 1.91
C ILE A 212 -5.66 6.03 3.12
N PHE A 213 -6.54 6.72 3.83
CA PHE A 213 -7.26 6.17 4.98
C PHE A 213 -8.12 4.98 4.59
N GLY A 214 -8.90 5.12 3.51
CA GLY A 214 -9.73 4.04 2.98
C GLY A 214 -8.90 2.84 2.52
N ALA A 215 -7.84 3.07 1.76
CA ALA A 215 -6.97 1.99 1.29
C ALA A 215 -6.34 1.20 2.44
N ASN A 216 -5.98 1.89 3.52
CA ASN A 216 -5.47 1.24 4.72
C ASN A 216 -6.52 0.31 5.36
N ILE A 217 -7.78 0.75 5.49
CA ILE A 217 -8.87 -0.10 5.99
C ILE A 217 -9.14 -1.28 5.03
N GLY A 218 -9.19 -1.02 3.73
CA GLY A 218 -9.50 -2.03 2.72
C GLY A 218 -8.51 -3.21 2.70
N THR A 219 -7.23 -2.99 3.04
CA THR A 219 -6.23 -4.08 3.10
C THR A 219 -6.54 -5.15 4.15
N CYS A 220 -7.38 -4.86 5.14
CA CYS A 220 -7.74 -5.87 6.13
C CYS A 220 -8.60 -7.00 5.55
N SER A 221 -9.24 -6.81 4.38
CA SER A 221 -10.10 -7.82 3.76
C SER A 221 -9.38 -9.16 3.56
N THR A 222 -8.10 -9.13 3.19
CA THR A 222 -7.32 -10.35 2.92
C THR A 222 -7.03 -11.14 4.19
N ALA A 223 -6.73 -10.45 5.30
CA ALA A 223 -6.48 -11.08 6.59
C ALA A 223 -7.78 -11.71 7.14
N VAL A 224 -8.90 -10.99 7.01
CA VAL A 224 -10.22 -11.49 7.42
C VAL A 224 -10.56 -12.74 6.63
N LEU A 225 -10.48 -12.70 5.29
CA LEU A 225 -10.76 -13.85 4.42
C LEU A 225 -9.85 -15.05 4.73
N ALA A 226 -8.55 -14.81 4.94
CA ALA A 226 -7.61 -15.88 5.28
C ALA A 226 -7.88 -16.52 6.65
N SER A 227 -8.44 -15.76 7.61
CA SER A 227 -8.71 -16.25 8.96
C SER A 227 -10.04 -17.00 9.12
N LEU A 228 -10.93 -16.99 8.12
CA LEU A 228 -12.31 -17.52 8.24
C LEU A 228 -12.38 -18.98 8.72
N ARG A 229 -11.40 -19.81 8.36
CA ARG A 229 -11.33 -21.24 8.72
C ARG A 229 -10.21 -21.55 9.72
N SER A 230 -9.70 -20.53 10.42
CA SER A 230 -8.57 -20.66 11.33
C SER A 230 -9.02 -20.69 12.81
N PRO A 231 -8.14 -21.18 13.72
CA PRO A 231 -8.38 -21.13 15.17
C PRO A 231 -8.68 -19.72 15.68
N VAL A 232 -9.27 -19.63 16.88
CA VAL A 232 -9.69 -18.36 17.51
C VAL A 232 -8.56 -17.32 17.51
N GLU A 233 -7.35 -17.73 17.94
CA GLU A 233 -6.19 -16.83 18.00
C GLU A 233 -5.83 -16.23 16.63
N ALA A 234 -5.92 -17.00 15.54
CA ALA A 234 -5.66 -16.49 14.19
C ALA A 234 -6.76 -15.53 13.70
N ARG A 235 -8.02 -15.75 14.09
CA ARG A 235 -9.12 -14.81 13.84
C ARG A 235 -8.94 -13.51 14.62
N ARG A 236 -8.42 -13.58 15.86
CA ARG A 236 -8.08 -12.40 16.66
C ARG A 236 -7.03 -11.52 15.97
N VAL A 237 -6.04 -12.11 15.29
CA VAL A 237 -5.06 -11.37 14.46
C VAL A 237 -5.77 -10.51 13.42
N ALA A 238 -6.69 -11.11 12.64
CA ALA A 238 -7.39 -10.41 11.58
C ALA A 238 -8.28 -9.28 12.12
N TRP A 239 -9.02 -9.54 13.21
CA TRP A 239 -9.87 -8.53 13.84
C TRP A 239 -9.08 -7.39 14.49
N ALA A 240 -7.95 -7.70 15.13
CA ALA A 240 -7.06 -6.69 15.66
C ALA A 240 -6.49 -5.81 14.54
N HIS A 241 -6.16 -6.38 13.38
CA HIS A 241 -5.74 -5.61 12.21
C HIS A 241 -6.85 -4.65 11.74
N VAL A 242 -8.09 -5.14 11.55
CA VAL A 242 -9.24 -4.30 11.22
C VAL A 242 -9.41 -3.16 12.22
N LEU A 243 -9.36 -3.50 13.51
CA LEU A 243 -9.55 -2.55 14.59
C LEU A 243 -8.45 -1.48 14.62
N PHE A 244 -7.18 -1.84 14.42
CA PHE A 244 -6.09 -0.86 14.31
C PHE A 244 -6.28 0.10 13.14
N LYS A 245 -6.71 -0.39 11.98
CA LYS A 245 -6.93 0.48 10.81
C LYS A 245 -8.11 1.41 11.01
N VAL A 246 -9.24 0.89 11.48
CA VAL A 246 -10.45 1.69 11.71
C VAL A 246 -10.23 2.70 12.83
N ALA A 247 -9.66 2.28 13.96
CA ALA A 247 -9.36 3.17 15.08
C ALA A 247 -8.28 4.20 14.69
N GLY A 248 -7.28 3.81 13.90
CA GLY A 248 -6.27 4.72 13.37
C GLY A 248 -6.87 5.79 12.48
N VAL A 249 -7.75 5.44 11.54
CA VAL A 249 -8.45 6.44 10.72
C VAL A 249 -9.36 7.33 11.59
N ALA A 250 -10.12 6.74 12.52
CA ALA A 250 -10.98 7.50 13.43
C ALA A 250 -10.20 8.49 14.30
N LEU A 251 -8.98 8.15 14.71
CA LEU A 251 -8.09 9.03 15.47
C LEU A 251 -7.65 10.24 14.62
N PHE A 252 -7.43 10.07 13.31
CA PHE A 252 -6.98 11.15 12.44
C PHE A 252 -8.09 12.10 11.99
N LEU A 253 -9.35 11.64 11.93
CA LEU A 253 -10.46 12.45 11.42
C LEU A 253 -10.66 13.78 12.19
N PRO A 254 -10.67 13.84 13.54
CA PRO A 254 -10.78 15.10 14.27
C PRO A 254 -9.61 16.07 14.05
N PHE A 255 -8.41 15.53 13.76
CA PHE A 255 -7.19 16.30 13.55
C PHE A 255 -6.86 16.50 12.06
N PHE A 256 -7.79 16.17 11.17
CA PHE A 256 -7.56 16.17 9.73
C PHE A 256 -6.98 17.50 9.18
N PRO A 257 -7.48 18.71 9.56
CA PRO A 257 -6.91 19.96 9.06
C PRO A 257 -5.44 20.17 9.43
N TYR A 258 -5.06 19.77 10.65
CA TYR A 258 -3.68 19.82 11.13
C TYR A 258 -2.80 18.81 10.40
N PHE A 259 -3.32 17.60 10.17
CA PHE A 259 -2.59 16.58 9.42
C PHE A 259 -2.39 16.99 7.96
N SER A 260 -3.42 17.49 7.28
CA SER A 260 -3.30 18.00 5.90
C SER A 260 -2.28 19.14 5.83
N SER A 261 -2.32 20.09 6.78
CA SER A 261 -1.35 21.19 6.86
C SER A 261 0.08 20.69 7.10
N LEU A 262 0.28 19.73 8.00
CA LEU A 262 1.58 19.10 8.25
C LEU A 262 2.12 18.46 6.96
N VAL A 263 1.27 17.71 6.25
CA VAL A 263 1.62 17.04 4.99
C VAL A 263 2.04 18.05 3.93
N GLN A 264 1.35 19.19 3.79
CA GLN A 264 1.71 20.23 2.83
C GLN A 264 3.12 20.80 3.06
N LEU A 265 3.58 20.83 4.32
CA LEU A 265 4.94 21.29 4.66
C LEU A 265 6.04 20.27 4.31
N THR A 266 5.69 19.00 4.02
CA THR A 266 6.69 17.94 3.82
C THR A 266 7.38 17.97 2.46
N ALA A 267 6.76 18.56 1.44
CA ALA A 267 7.27 18.63 0.09
C ALA A 267 6.56 19.71 -0.73
N ALA A 268 7.23 20.23 -1.76
CA ALA A 268 6.63 21.19 -2.69
C ALA A 268 5.67 20.54 -3.69
N ASP A 269 5.90 19.28 -4.05
CA ASP A 269 5.09 18.58 -5.05
C ASP A 269 4.02 17.67 -4.41
N LEU A 270 2.83 17.68 -5.01
CA LEU A 270 1.67 16.94 -4.52
C LEU A 270 1.90 15.41 -4.47
N SER A 271 2.71 14.87 -5.36
CA SER A 271 2.99 13.42 -5.40
C SER A 271 3.76 12.99 -4.15
N ARG A 272 4.80 13.74 -3.80
CA ARG A 272 5.58 13.52 -2.58
C ARG A 272 4.77 13.83 -1.34
N GLN A 273 3.91 14.85 -1.34
CA GLN A 273 2.98 15.09 -0.23
C GLN A 273 2.09 13.87 0.03
N ILE A 274 1.52 13.25 -1.01
CA ILE A 274 0.67 12.04 -0.85
C ILE A 274 1.48 10.85 -0.31
N ALA A 275 2.68 10.61 -0.82
CA ALA A 275 3.52 9.53 -0.31
C ALA A 275 3.98 9.78 1.13
N ASN A 276 4.29 11.02 1.48
CA ASN A 276 4.64 11.44 2.84
C ASN A 276 3.44 11.34 3.77
N ALA A 277 2.23 11.67 3.32
CA ALA A 277 1.00 11.48 4.09
C ALA A 277 0.80 10.02 4.45
N HIS A 278 0.95 9.11 3.49
CA HIS A 278 0.87 7.67 3.76
C HIS A 278 1.95 7.21 4.75
N THR A 279 3.18 7.70 4.59
CA THR A 279 4.29 7.37 5.48
C THR A 279 4.06 7.86 6.91
N LEU A 280 3.70 9.14 7.07
CA LEU A 280 3.41 9.75 8.35
C LEU A 280 2.24 9.07 9.04
N PHE A 281 1.16 8.79 8.31
CA PHE A 281 0.01 8.07 8.83
C PHE A 281 0.41 6.69 9.40
N SER A 282 1.12 5.88 8.62
CA SER A 282 1.56 4.54 9.05
C SER A 282 2.52 4.59 10.25
N VAL A 283 3.45 5.54 10.27
CA VAL A 283 4.41 5.71 11.36
C VAL A 283 3.72 6.19 12.64
N ILE A 284 2.87 7.21 12.56
CA ILE A 284 2.14 7.75 13.72
C ILE A 284 1.22 6.68 14.32
N ILE A 285 0.45 5.97 13.50
CA ILE A 285 -0.40 4.85 13.97
C ILE A 285 0.44 3.79 14.65
N SER A 286 1.57 3.41 14.07
CA SER A 286 2.47 2.43 14.67
C SER A 286 2.98 2.89 16.03
N LEU A 287 3.42 4.14 16.15
CA LEU A 287 3.90 4.71 17.41
C LEU A 287 2.79 4.80 18.46
N VAL A 288 1.59 5.20 18.07
CA VAL A 288 0.43 5.32 18.96
C VAL A 288 -0.02 3.96 19.46
N PHE A 289 -0.20 2.95 18.60
CA PHE A 289 -0.75 1.65 18.99
C PHE A 289 0.26 0.67 19.56
N LEU A 290 1.55 0.79 19.25
CA LEU A 290 2.61 -0.09 19.76
C LEU A 290 2.59 -0.28 21.30
N PRO A 291 2.48 0.77 22.14
CA PRO A 291 2.39 0.59 23.59
C PRO A 291 1.12 -0.17 24.01
N PHE A 292 0.00 0.05 23.31
CA PHE A 292 -1.30 -0.55 23.61
C PHE A 292 -1.52 -1.94 23.01
N THR A 293 -0.55 -2.49 22.26
CA THR A 293 -0.62 -3.88 21.73
C THR A 293 -0.99 -4.93 22.81
N GLY A 294 -0.57 -4.72 24.06
CA GLY A 294 -0.98 -5.56 25.18
C GLY A 294 -2.45 -5.42 25.59
N PHE A 295 -3.00 -4.20 25.54
CA PHE A 295 -4.41 -3.92 25.84
C PHE A 295 -5.32 -4.50 24.76
N PHE A 296 -4.99 -4.27 23.48
CA PHE A 296 -5.73 -4.85 22.36
C PHE A 296 -5.71 -6.38 22.36
N ALA A 297 -4.63 -6.98 22.88
CA ALA A 297 -4.57 -8.44 23.01
C ALA A 297 -5.60 -9.02 24.00
N HIS A 298 -6.15 -8.22 24.91
CA HIS A 298 -7.20 -8.63 25.85
C HIS A 298 -8.61 -8.23 25.37
N LEU A 299 -8.71 -7.24 24.49
CA LEU A 299 -9.98 -6.70 23.98
C LEU A 299 -10.60 -7.57 22.87
N VAL A 300 -9.76 -8.23 22.07
CA VAL A 300 -10.12 -9.09 20.91
C VAL A 300 -10.02 -10.56 21.31
#